data_AF-A0AA35JI97-F1
#
_entry.id   AF-A0AA35JI97-F1
#
_cell.length_a   1.000
_cell.length_b   1.000
_cell.length_c   1.000
_cell.angle_alpha   90.00
_cell.angle_beta   90.00
_cell.angle_gamma   90.00
#
_symmetry.space_group_name_H-M   'P 1'
#
loop_
_entity.id
_entity.type
_entity.pdbx_description
1 polymer ?
#
loop_
_entity_poly.entity_id
_entity_poly.type
_entity_poly.pdbx_seq_one_letter_code
_entity_poly.pdbx_strand_id
1 'polypeptide(L)'
;MALPVAEYSAPDGVDKSFVPIRDDPRYLTTEGRTTGPSDHVLNAGQIDRDKPSEPKRAHGGTQMTYLGQLRTQLTGLQDDINDFLTERMELAKNKKKKADADEKRIQEEINQLLDGGDAEEDAD
;
A
#
# COMPACT_ATOMS: atom_id res chain seq x y z
N MET A 1 -25.30 -15.97 5.52
CA MET A 1 -24.98 -14.62 5.00
C MET A 1 -23.67 -14.69 4.24
N ALA A 2 -23.66 -14.19 3.01
CA ALA A 2 -22.46 -14.11 2.20
C ALA A 2 -21.54 -13.00 2.75
N LEU A 3 -20.23 -13.22 2.64
CA LEU A 3 -19.22 -12.21 2.97
C LEU A 3 -19.01 -11.29 1.75
N PRO A 4 -18.69 -10.01 1.93
CA PRO A 4 -18.26 -9.18 0.82
C PRO A 4 -16.93 -9.72 0.29
N VAL A 5 -16.79 -9.84 -1.03
CA VAL A 5 -15.56 -10.34 -1.67
C VAL A 5 -15.15 -9.38 -2.76
N ALA A 6 -13.85 -9.34 -3.07
CA ALA A 6 -13.32 -8.58 -4.19
C ALA A 6 -12.36 -9.43 -5.02
N GLU A 7 -12.30 -9.15 -6.31
CA GLU A 7 -11.36 -9.78 -7.24
C GLU A 7 -10.64 -8.66 -8.01
N TYR A 8 -9.32 -8.75 -8.03
CA TYR A 8 -8.42 -7.85 -8.72
C TYR A 8 -7.78 -8.60 -9.88
N SER A 9 -7.72 -7.95 -11.04
CA SER A 9 -7.02 -8.45 -12.23
C SER A 9 -6.25 -7.31 -12.90
N ALA A 10 -5.07 -7.63 -13.42
CA ALA A 10 -4.17 -6.67 -14.04
C ALA A 10 -3.55 -7.19 -15.34
N PRO A 11 -3.19 -6.30 -16.28
CA PRO A 11 -2.67 -6.70 -17.59
C PRO A 11 -1.29 -7.37 -17.54
N ASP A 12 -0.59 -7.31 -16.40
CA ASP A 12 0.66 -8.04 -16.17
C ASP A 12 0.44 -9.48 -15.70
N GLY A 13 -0.80 -9.99 -15.78
CA GLY A 13 -1.16 -11.37 -15.45
C GLY A 13 -1.30 -11.64 -13.95
N VAL A 14 -1.40 -10.59 -13.13
CA VAL A 14 -1.57 -10.72 -11.68
C VAL A 14 -3.05 -10.67 -11.34
N ASP A 15 -3.56 -11.78 -10.83
CA ASP A 15 -4.91 -11.89 -10.28
C ASP A 15 -4.84 -12.09 -8.75
N LYS A 16 -5.77 -11.46 -8.02
CA LYS A 16 -5.83 -11.53 -6.56
C LYS A 16 -7.28 -11.50 -6.08
N SER A 17 -7.68 -12.52 -5.32
CA SER A 17 -8.96 -12.55 -4.63
C SER A 17 -8.81 -12.10 -3.18
N PHE A 18 -9.79 -11.34 -2.69
CA PHE A 18 -9.87 -10.85 -1.32
C PHE A 18 -11.15 -11.37 -0.68
N VAL A 19 -11.00 -12.07 0.45
CA VAL A 19 -12.09 -12.67 1.20
C VAL A 19 -11.90 -12.34 2.69
N PRO A 20 -12.86 -11.66 3.33
CA PRO A 20 -12.81 -11.34 4.76
C PRO A 20 -12.75 -12.59 5.63
N ILE A 21 -11.90 -12.55 6.65
CA ILE A 21 -11.78 -13.60 7.65
C ILE A 21 -12.66 -13.21 8.86
N ARG A 22 -13.71 -13.99 9.12
CA ARG A 22 -14.73 -13.66 10.13
C ARG A 22 -14.18 -13.51 11.55
N ASP A 23 -13.18 -14.32 11.88
CA ASP A 23 -12.64 -14.39 13.24
C ASP A 23 -11.38 -13.52 13.41
N ASP A 24 -10.93 -12.84 12.35
CA ASP A 24 -9.80 -11.93 12.45
C ASP A 24 -10.28 -10.57 13.01
N PRO A 25 -9.68 -10.08 14.12
CA PRO A 25 -10.03 -8.81 14.75
C PRO A 25 -10.06 -7.61 13.78
N ARG A 26 -9.29 -7.65 12.69
CA ARG A 26 -9.27 -6.59 11.67
C ARG A 26 -10.61 -6.41 10.96
N TYR A 27 -11.41 -7.47 10.85
CA TYR A 27 -12.77 -7.41 10.26
C TYR A 27 -13.87 -7.26 11.31
N LEU A 28 -13.51 -7.00 12.57
CA LEU A 28 -14.44 -6.77 13.68
C LEU A 28 -14.41 -5.32 14.18
N THR A 29 -13.66 -4.45 13.50
CA THR A 29 -13.50 -3.03 13.83
C THR A 29 -13.84 -2.13 12.64
N THR A 30 -14.27 -0.91 12.91
CA THR A 30 -14.42 0.16 11.91
C THR A 30 -13.18 1.05 11.84
N GLU A 31 -12.18 0.77 12.69
CA GLU A 31 -10.88 1.41 12.71
C GLU A 31 -9.89 0.53 11.95
N GLY A 32 -9.88 0.67 10.63
CA GLY A 32 -8.89 0.03 9.77
C GLY A 32 -7.51 0.67 9.93
N ARG A 33 -6.48 -0.07 9.55
CA ARG A 33 -5.08 0.41 9.55
C ARG A 33 -4.86 1.51 8.54
N THR A 34 -5.58 1.46 7.42
CA THR A 34 -5.50 2.45 6.35
C THR A 34 -6.59 3.52 6.46
N THR A 35 -7.44 3.44 7.49
CA THR A 35 -8.41 4.51 7.79
C THR A 35 -7.80 5.54 8.73
N GLY A 36 -7.69 6.77 8.25
CA GLY A 36 -7.26 7.92 9.04
C GLY A 36 -6.22 8.79 8.32
N PRO A 37 -5.82 9.91 8.93
CA PRO A 37 -4.74 10.75 8.44
C PRO A 37 -3.42 9.97 8.44
N SER A 38 -2.50 10.30 7.53
CA SER A 38 -1.16 9.69 7.55
C SER A 38 -0.41 10.04 8.83
N ASP A 39 0.58 9.20 9.20
CA ASP A 39 1.44 9.44 10.36
C ASP A 39 2.07 10.83 10.37
N HIS A 40 2.41 11.35 9.19
CA HIS A 40 2.93 12.70 9.03
C HIS A 40 1.94 13.78 9.49
N VAL A 41 0.65 13.60 9.23
CA VAL A 41 -0.42 14.54 9.61
C VAL A 41 -0.76 14.40 11.11
N LEU A 42 -0.75 13.17 11.64
CA LEU A 42 -0.95 12.92 13.06
C LEU A 42 0.19 13.51 13.92
N ASN A 43 1.44 13.35 13.47
CA ASN A 43 2.62 13.93 14.14
C ASN A 43 2.64 15.47 14.10
N ALA A 44 1.94 16.09 13.15
CA ALA A 44 1.75 17.54 13.09
C ALA A 44 0.67 18.06 14.08
N GLY A 45 0.12 17.19 14.93
CA GLY A 45 -0.83 17.54 15.98
C GLY A 45 -2.28 17.68 15.53
N GLN A 46 -2.63 17.19 14.33
CA GLN A 46 -4.03 17.14 13.90
C GLN A 46 -4.80 16.02 14.59
N ILE A 47 -6.02 16.33 15.02
CA ILE A 47 -6.99 15.38 15.54
C ILE A 47 -7.88 14.93 14.38
N ASP A 48 -8.00 13.62 14.16
CA ASP A 48 -8.90 13.04 13.16
C ASP A 48 -10.36 13.22 13.58
N ARG A 49 -11.04 14.19 12.95
CA ARG A 49 -12.46 14.47 13.17
C ARG A 49 -13.38 13.66 12.25
N ASP A 50 -12.83 13.03 11.22
CA ASP A 50 -13.56 12.21 10.24
C ASP A 50 -13.49 10.72 10.58
N LYS A 51 -13.01 10.39 11.79
CA LYS A 51 -12.90 9.02 12.27
C LYS A 51 -14.24 8.27 12.13
N PRO A 52 -14.25 7.06 11.55
CA PRO A 52 -15.46 6.26 11.43
C PRO A 52 -16.07 5.99 12.80
N SER A 53 -17.38 6.23 12.94
CA SER A 53 -18.13 5.80 14.12
C SER A 53 -17.99 4.29 14.36
N GLU A 54 -18.06 3.88 15.63
CA GLU A 54 -18.07 2.47 16.03
C GLU A 54 -19.18 1.65 15.33
N PRO A 55 -18.99 0.32 15.18
CA PRO A 55 -19.99 -0.54 14.57
C PRO A 55 -21.28 -0.57 15.39
N LYS A 56 -22.41 -0.33 14.72
CA LYS A 56 -23.73 -0.30 15.37
C LYS A 56 -24.09 -1.67 15.94
N ARG A 57 -24.37 -1.72 17.24
CA ARG A 57 -24.78 -2.92 17.99
C ARG A 57 -26.30 -3.06 18.07
N ALA A 58 -26.78 -4.30 18.11
CA ALA A 58 -28.17 -4.65 18.30
C ALA A 58 -28.65 -4.29 19.71
N HIS A 59 -29.97 -4.23 19.92
CA HIS A 59 -30.57 -3.98 21.23
C HIS A 59 -30.11 -5.07 22.21
N GLY A 60 -29.41 -4.69 23.28
CA GLY A 60 -28.73 -5.62 24.20
C GLY A 60 -27.19 -5.62 24.12
N GLY A 61 -26.59 -4.91 23.15
CA GLY A 61 -25.15 -4.57 23.13
C GLY A 61 -24.18 -5.71 22.77
N THR A 62 -24.60 -6.96 22.85
CA THR A 62 -23.69 -8.12 22.69
C THR A 62 -23.33 -8.41 21.23
N GLN A 63 -24.22 -8.14 20.28
CA GLN A 63 -24.02 -8.45 18.85
C GLN A 63 -24.06 -7.20 17.98
N MET A 64 -23.24 -7.16 16.93
CA MET A 64 -23.34 -6.13 15.91
C MET A 64 -24.61 -6.33 15.08
N THR A 65 -25.26 -5.23 14.68
CA THR A 65 -26.32 -5.28 13.66
C THR A 65 -25.75 -5.80 12.34
N TYR A 66 -26.61 -6.29 11.45
CA TYR A 66 -26.19 -6.73 10.12
C TYR A 66 -25.33 -5.69 9.38
N LEU A 67 -25.77 -4.42 9.38
CA LEU A 67 -25.02 -3.33 8.76
C LEU A 67 -23.71 -3.01 9.51
N GLY A 68 -23.67 -3.22 10.82
CA GLY A 68 -22.43 -3.10 11.61
C GLY A 68 -21.41 -4.17 11.24
N GLN A 69 -21.85 -5.42 11.08
CA GLN A 69 -21.00 -6.53 10.61
C GLN A 69 -20.51 -6.28 9.19
N LEU A 70 -21.39 -5.84 8.28
CA LEU A 70 -21.00 -5.52 6.92
C LEU A 70 -19.97 -4.39 6.87
N ARG A 71 -20.15 -3.34 7.67
CA ARG A 71 -19.22 -2.20 7.69
C ARG A 71 -17.82 -2.61 8.16
N THR A 72 -17.72 -3.38 9.24
CA THR A 72 -16.43 -3.88 9.74
C THR A 72 -15.74 -4.81 8.76
N GLN A 73 -16.50 -5.67 8.08
CA GLN A 73 -15.98 -6.52 7.00
C GLN A 73 -15.46 -5.71 5.81
N LEU A 74 -16.19 -4.66 5.40
CA LEU A 74 -15.75 -3.76 4.32
C LEU A 74 -14.52 -2.94 4.73
N THR A 75 -14.41 -2.52 5.99
CA THR A 75 -13.21 -1.83 6.49
C THR A 75 -11.97 -2.73 6.41
N GLY A 76 -12.06 -4.00 6.85
CA GLY A 76 -10.92 -4.92 6.70
C GLY A 76 -10.60 -5.23 5.24
N LEU A 77 -11.62 -5.34 4.38
CA LEU A 77 -11.41 -5.54 2.94
C LEU A 77 -10.74 -4.34 2.27
N GLN A 78 -11.11 -3.12 2.69
CA GLN A 78 -10.47 -1.89 2.26
C GLN A 78 -8.98 -1.87 2.63
N ASP A 79 -8.64 -2.26 3.87
CA ASP A 79 -7.24 -2.38 4.29
C ASP A 79 -6.46 -3.37 3.43
N ASP A 80 -6.99 -4.58 3.20
CA ASP A 80 -6.28 -5.58 2.39
C ASP A 80 -6.02 -5.11 0.96
N ILE A 81 -6.99 -4.42 0.35
CA ILE A 81 -6.84 -3.85 -1.00
C ILE A 81 -5.78 -2.75 -0.99
N ASN A 82 -5.80 -1.86 0.01
CA ASN A 82 -4.86 -0.77 0.14
C ASN A 82 -3.43 -1.26 0.38
N ASP A 83 -3.25 -2.24 1.26
CA ASP A 83 -1.96 -2.87 1.54
C ASP A 83 -1.42 -3.52 0.25
N PHE A 84 -2.24 -4.31 -0.44
CA PHE A 84 -1.85 -4.96 -1.69
C PHE A 84 -1.43 -3.97 -2.78
N LEU A 85 -2.20 -2.91 -3.00
CA LEU A 85 -1.88 -1.89 -4.01
C LEU A 85 -0.64 -1.08 -3.62
N THR A 86 -0.46 -0.80 -2.33
CA THR A 86 0.72 -0.07 -1.82
C THR A 86 1.99 -0.89 -2.04
N GLU A 87 1.99 -2.17 -1.67
CA GLU A 87 3.11 -3.08 -1.93
C GLU A 87 3.44 -3.15 -3.42
N ARG A 88 2.42 -3.25 -4.30
CA ARG A 88 2.63 -3.25 -5.75
C ARG A 88 3.27 -1.97 -6.26
N MET A 89 2.84 -0.80 -5.75
CA MET A 89 3.45 0.47 -6.12
C MET A 89 4.89 0.59 -5.63
N GLU A 90 5.21 0.07 -4.44
CA GLU A 90 6.58 0.05 -3.92
C GLU A 90 7.50 -0.84 -4.76
N LEU A 91 7.03 -2.03 -5.14
CA LEU A 91 7.77 -2.93 -6.04
C LEU A 91 8.01 -2.27 -7.42
N ALA A 92 7.01 -1.58 -7.96
CA ALA A 92 7.15 -0.84 -9.21
C ALA A 92 8.17 0.32 -9.09
N LYS A 93 8.11 1.09 -7.99
CA LYS A 93 9.07 2.17 -7.69
C LYS A 93 10.49 1.63 -7.53
N ASN A 94 10.67 0.53 -6.82
CA ASN A 94 11.99 -0.07 -6.59
C ASN A 94 12.59 -0.65 -7.87
N LYS A 95 11.77 -1.29 -8.72
CA LYS A 95 12.20 -1.73 -10.06
C LYS A 95 12.66 -0.55 -10.91
N LYS A 96 11.90 0.55 -10.93
CA LYS A 96 12.27 1.77 -11.67
C LYS A 96 13.56 2.39 -11.14
N LYS A 97 13.69 2.56 -9.82
CA LYS A 97 14.91 3.09 -9.19
C LYS A 97 16.15 2.24 -9.52
N LYS A 98 16.00 0.91 -9.53
CA LYS A 98 17.09 0.00 -9.88
C LYS A 98 17.49 0.15 -11.35
N ALA A 99 16.51 0.22 -12.26
CA ALA A 99 16.77 0.46 -13.68
C ALA A 99 17.44 1.82 -13.91
N ASP A 100 16.95 2.90 -13.30
CA ASP A 100 17.52 4.24 -13.41
C ASP A 100 18.97 4.30 -12.84
N ALA A 101 19.26 3.55 -11.78
CA ALA A 101 20.58 3.47 -11.19
C ALA A 101 21.56 2.65 -12.05
N ASP A 102 21.10 1.53 -12.61
CA ASP A 102 21.90 0.70 -13.51
C ASP A 102 22.19 1.45 -14.83
N GLU A 103 21.23 2.19 -15.38
CA GLU A 103 21.42 2.99 -16.59
C GLU A 103 22.44 4.11 -16.38
N LYS A 104 22.41 4.80 -15.23
CA LYS A 104 23.44 5.79 -14.88
C LYS A 104 24.83 5.18 -14.76
N ARG A 105 24.96 4.02 -14.11
CA ARG A 105 26.25 3.33 -13.95
C ARG A 105 26.82 2.90 -15.29
N ILE A 106 25.97 2.34 -16.17
CA ILE A 106 26.37 1.94 -17.53
C ILE A 106 26.80 3.17 -18.34
N GLN A 107 26.07 4.28 -18.23
CA GLN A 107 26.43 5.52 -18.93
C GLN A 107 27.77 6.10 -18.45
N GLU A 108 28.05 6.04 -17.14
CA GLU A 108 29.33 6.44 -16.55
C GLU A 108 30.48 5.54 -17.02
N GLU A 109 30.29 4.22 -17.03
CA GLU A 109 31.27 3.25 -17.55
C GLU A 109 31.54 3.46 -19.05
N ILE A 110 30.49 3.70 -19.85
CA ILE A 110 30.60 4.02 -21.27
C ILE A 110 31.37 5.32 -21.48
N ASN A 111 31.08 6.37 -20.70
CA ASN A 111 31.80 7.64 -20.78
C ASN A 111 33.28 7.48 -20.41
N GLN A 112 33.62 6.71 -19.38
CA GLN A 112 35.01 6.46 -19.00
C GLN A 112 35.78 5.65 -20.05
N LEU A 113 35.12 4.71 -20.73
CA LEU A 113 35.73 3.91 -21.80
C LEU A 113 35.88 4.69 -23.12
N LEU A 114 34.97 5.64 -23.39
CA LEU A 114 34.97 6.48 -24.60
C LEU A 114 35.85 7.72 -24.46
N ASP A 115 36.08 8.23 -23.24
CA ASP A 115 37.04 9.29 -22.92
C ASP A 115 38.48 8.74 -22.88
N GLY A 116 38.79 7.87 -23.85
CA GLY A 116 40.04 7.15 -24.00
C GLY A 116 41.23 8.04 -23.67
N GLY A 117 42.06 7.59 -22.72
CA GLY A 117 43.07 8.39 -22.05
C GLY A 117 44.03 9.10 -22.99
N ASP A 118 43.74 10.39 -23.24
CA ASP A 118 44.69 11.40 -23.66
C ASP A 118 45.07 12.24 -22.43
N ALA A 119 45.69 11.56 -21.45
CA ALA A 119 46.65 12.25 -20.60
C ALA A 119 47.97 12.25 -21.38
N GLU A 120 48.06 13.15 -22.37
CA GLU A 120 49.33 13.47 -22.99
C GLU A 120 50.30 13.90 -21.86
N GLU A 121 51.29 13.05 -21.61
CA GLU A 121 52.54 13.40 -20.97
C GLU A 121 53.21 14.46 -21.87
N ASP A 122 53.11 15.74 -21.50
CA ASP A 122 54.02 16.76 -22.02
C ASP A 122 54.15 17.94 -21.04
N ALA A 123 55.30 18.02 -20.37
CA ALA A 123 56.15 19.22 -20.30
C ALA A 123 57.31 19.02 -19.30
N ASP A 124 58.50 18.67 -19.81
CA ASP A 124 59.81 18.95 -19.20
C ASP A 124 60.69 19.68 -20.24
#